data_AF-A0A0M8TEH3-F1
#
_entry.id   AF-A0A0M8TEH3-F1
#
_cell.length_a   1.000
_cell.length_b   1.000
_cell.length_c   1.000
_cell.angle_alpha   90.00
_cell.angle_beta   90.00
_cell.angle_gamma   90.00
#
_symmetry.space_group_name_H-M   'P 1'
#
loop_
_entity.id
_entity.type
_entity.pdbx_description
1 polymer ?
#
loop_
_entity_poly.entity_id
_entity_poly.type
_entity_poly.pdbx_seq_one_letter_code
_entity_poly.pdbx_strand_id
1 'polypeptide(L)'
;MQITLQWKGGLPKPQLDGTRAEYTNAVPGADVVVEATRTGFEQFVEIKQQPAEGGYTYTLPLKAKGLIAKQLADGSVQFTDKNNKKQAVMPAPVMWDATVDERSGEHTHHAKVGLKVVQKGSSVDLVVTPDAGFVTVDPSTSSLSNVFDPSPLLVVPAVLWTVVAAAAVIASVTLSGRARRREPESAVWNPFGPDLPYVALAAVAGYAVAAVVRGEFSLSAAAFGILWPAMAATALAYAAGRRGRTLPRWAGPAFAAVGAVLYGALAI
;
A
#
# COMPACT_ATOMS: atom_id res chain seq x y z
N MET A 1 -10.60 -4.97 -2.47
CA MET A 1 -11.25 -5.41 -1.22
C MET A 1 -10.60 -4.63 -0.10
N GLN A 2 -11.38 -4.07 0.83
CA GLN A 2 -10.86 -3.19 1.88
C GLN A 2 -11.26 -3.75 3.25
N ILE A 3 -10.31 -3.82 4.18
CA ILE A 3 -10.61 -3.95 5.61
C ILE A 3 -10.49 -2.56 6.22
N THR A 4 -11.51 -2.12 6.96
CA THR A 4 -11.52 -0.79 7.58
C THR A 4 -11.71 -0.94 9.09
N LEU A 5 -10.75 -0.45 9.86
CA LEU A 5 -10.90 -0.29 11.30
C LEU A 5 -11.91 0.81 11.62
N GLN A 6 -12.78 0.52 12.56
CA GLN A 6 -13.81 1.41 13.05
C GLN A 6 -13.65 1.60 14.55
N TRP A 7 -14.05 2.78 15.02
CA TRP A 7 -14.11 3.11 16.43
C TRP A 7 -15.57 3.16 16.87
N LYS A 8 -15.89 2.46 17.96
CA LYS A 8 -17.27 2.41 18.46
C LYS A 8 -17.67 3.79 18.98
N GLY A 9 -18.59 4.45 18.27
CA GLY A 9 -19.00 5.83 18.56
C GLY A 9 -18.27 6.90 17.74
N GLY A 10 -17.32 6.51 16.89
CA GLY A 10 -16.45 7.44 16.15
C GLY A 10 -15.27 7.93 17.00
N LEU A 11 -14.29 8.56 16.34
CA LEU A 11 -13.18 9.20 17.04
C LEU A 11 -13.58 10.62 17.46
N PRO A 12 -13.21 11.06 18.69
CA PRO A 12 -13.40 12.44 19.13
C PRO A 12 -12.51 13.41 18.32
N LYS A 13 -12.64 14.71 18.57
CA LYS A 13 -11.71 15.68 17.99
C LYS A 13 -10.31 15.44 18.58
N PRO A 14 -9.25 15.29 17.75
CA PRO A 14 -7.92 15.03 18.26
C PRO A 14 -7.26 16.29 18.83
N GLN A 15 -6.39 16.09 19.81
CA GLN A 15 -5.34 17.02 20.19
C GLN A 15 -4.12 16.75 19.30
N LEU A 16 -3.58 17.80 18.68
CA LEU A 16 -2.46 17.66 17.73
C LEU A 16 -1.20 18.24 18.36
N ASP A 17 -0.13 17.47 18.32
CA ASP A 17 1.22 17.89 18.71
C ASP A 17 2.24 17.36 17.68
N GLY A 18 2.71 18.24 16.80
CA GLY A 18 3.62 17.88 15.72
C GLY A 18 3.06 16.78 14.80
N THR A 19 3.70 15.61 14.81
CA THR A 19 3.31 14.41 14.05
C THR A 19 2.30 13.52 14.78
N ARG A 20 1.95 13.86 16.02
CA ARG A 20 1.08 13.07 16.91
C ARG A 20 -0.33 13.64 16.96
N ALA A 21 -1.32 12.76 16.84
CA ALA A 21 -2.73 13.05 17.03
C ALA A 21 -3.28 12.16 18.16
N GLU A 22 -3.67 12.78 19.26
CA GLU A 22 -4.22 12.12 20.45
C GLU A 22 -5.74 12.27 20.50
N TYR A 23 -6.44 11.15 20.56
CA TYR A 23 -7.89 11.06 20.66
C TYR A 23 -8.26 10.64 22.08
N THR A 24 -8.49 11.65 22.92
CA THR A 24 -8.77 11.48 24.34
C THR A 24 -10.07 10.71 24.59
N ASN A 25 -10.01 9.65 25.42
CA ASN A 25 -11.12 8.75 25.76
C ASN A 25 -11.81 8.13 24.53
N ALA A 26 -11.04 7.86 23.46
CA ALA A 26 -11.54 7.24 22.24
C ALA A 26 -12.01 5.79 22.44
N VAL A 27 -11.47 5.11 23.45
CA VAL A 27 -12.00 3.85 23.96
C VAL A 27 -12.23 3.98 25.47
N PRO A 28 -13.04 3.12 26.10
CA PRO A 28 -13.36 3.25 27.53
C PRO A 28 -12.08 3.37 28.37
N GLY A 29 -11.85 4.48 29.06
CA GLY A 29 -10.69 4.65 29.95
C GLY A 29 -9.31 4.71 29.29
N ALA A 30 -9.22 4.84 27.96
CA ALA A 30 -7.95 4.94 27.25
C ALA A 30 -8.03 5.87 26.03
N ASP A 31 -6.88 6.42 25.69
CA ASP A 31 -6.71 7.32 24.56
C ASP A 31 -6.22 6.53 23.35
N VAL A 32 -6.56 7.00 22.14
CA VAL A 32 -5.99 6.47 20.91
C VAL A 32 -4.98 7.48 20.41
N VAL A 33 -3.77 7.03 20.14
CA VAL A 33 -2.71 7.88 19.62
C VAL A 33 -2.41 7.41 18.20
N VAL A 34 -2.34 8.37 17.28
CA VAL A 34 -1.88 8.15 15.91
C VAL A 34 -0.66 9.02 15.70
N GLU A 35 0.44 8.43 15.27
CA GLU A 35 1.67 9.14 14.97
C GLU A 35 2.05 8.97 13.50
N ALA A 36 2.21 10.07 12.78
CA ALA A 36 2.64 10.04 11.40
C ALA A 36 4.14 9.73 11.30
N THR A 37 4.49 8.69 10.55
CA THR A 37 5.88 8.32 10.26
C THR A 37 6.26 8.68 8.83
N ARG A 38 7.54 8.63 8.49
CA ARG A 38 8.02 8.94 7.12
C ARG A 38 7.43 8.03 6.04
N THR A 39 6.96 6.84 6.42
CA THR A 39 6.45 5.81 5.52
C THR A 39 4.97 5.49 5.74
N GLY A 40 4.29 6.20 6.65
CA GLY A 40 2.90 5.91 6.98
C GLY A 40 2.50 6.50 8.32
N PHE A 41 1.95 5.67 9.19
CA PHE A 41 1.58 6.05 10.55
C PHE A 41 1.64 4.83 11.47
N GLU A 42 1.83 5.09 12.75
CA GLU A 42 1.67 4.12 13.84
C GLU A 42 0.43 4.48 14.64
N GLN A 43 -0.22 3.47 15.21
CA GLN A 43 -1.40 3.65 16.02
C GLN A 43 -1.33 2.75 17.24
N PHE A 44 -1.55 3.32 18.42
CA PHE A 44 -1.56 2.60 19.68
C PHE A 44 -2.63 3.16 20.62
N VAL A 45 -2.96 2.40 21.66
CA VAL A 45 -3.93 2.76 22.70
C VAL A 45 -3.18 2.96 24.02
N GLU A 46 -3.31 4.14 24.62
CA GLU A 46 -2.72 4.48 25.91
C GLU A 46 -3.79 4.40 27.02
N ILE A 47 -3.66 3.39 27.89
CA ILE A 47 -4.56 3.15 29.01
C ILE A 47 -4.20 4.10 30.15
N LYS A 48 -5.13 4.99 30.50
CA LYS A 48 -4.88 6.05 31.49
C LYS A 48 -4.82 5.57 32.93
N GLN A 49 -5.55 4.50 33.22
CA GLN A 49 -5.63 3.95 34.56
C GLN A 49 -5.54 2.44 34.49
N GLN A 50 -4.64 1.89 35.31
CA GLN A 50 -4.50 0.47 35.46
C GLN A 50 -5.87 -0.13 35.82
N PRO A 51 -6.33 -1.17 35.10
CA PRO A 51 -7.65 -1.73 35.35
C PRO A 51 -7.68 -2.29 36.77
N ALA A 52 -8.63 -1.83 37.59
CA ALA A 52 -8.91 -2.46 38.88
C ALA A 52 -9.31 -3.93 38.67
N GLU A 53 -9.08 -4.78 39.67
CA GLU A 53 -9.32 -6.22 39.63
C GLU A 53 -10.61 -6.58 38.87
N GLY A 54 -10.46 -7.26 37.73
CA GLY A 54 -11.57 -7.55 36.80
C GLY A 54 -11.18 -7.61 35.32
N GLY A 55 -9.98 -7.13 34.97
CA GLY A 55 -9.46 -7.14 33.60
C GLY A 55 -10.06 -6.03 32.73
N TYR A 56 -9.26 -5.48 31.82
CA TYR A 56 -9.70 -4.47 30.88
C TYR A 56 -10.01 -5.09 29.54
N THR A 57 -11.09 -4.67 28.91
CA THR A 57 -11.45 -5.16 27.58
C THR A 57 -12.14 -4.06 26.80
N TYR A 58 -11.74 -3.93 25.54
CA TYR A 58 -12.37 -3.03 24.59
C TYR A 58 -12.57 -3.74 23.25
N THR A 59 -13.53 -3.25 22.47
CA THR A 59 -13.86 -3.82 21.17
C THR A 59 -13.50 -2.86 20.06
N LEU A 60 -12.73 -3.37 19.11
CA LEU A 60 -12.39 -2.70 17.86
C LEU A 60 -13.20 -3.33 16.71
N PRO A 61 -14.26 -2.66 16.24
CA PRO A 61 -15.00 -3.13 15.07
C PRO A 61 -14.16 -2.97 13.78
N LEU A 62 -14.17 -3.99 12.95
CA LEU A 62 -13.57 -4.02 11.61
C LEU A 62 -14.68 -4.27 10.59
N LYS A 63 -14.73 -3.47 9.53
CA LYS A 63 -15.49 -3.82 8.32
C LYS A 63 -14.60 -4.63 7.39
N ALA A 64 -15.03 -5.86 7.08
CA ALA A 64 -14.28 -6.78 6.23
C ALA A 64 -15.24 -7.45 5.23
N LYS A 65 -15.76 -6.65 4.28
CA LYS A 65 -16.82 -7.10 3.36
C LYS A 65 -16.34 -8.25 2.48
N GLY A 66 -17.04 -9.39 2.57
CA GLY A 66 -16.74 -10.58 1.76
C GLY A 66 -15.52 -11.37 2.25
N LEU A 67 -15.00 -11.04 3.44
CA LEU A 67 -13.89 -11.74 4.07
C LEU A 67 -14.36 -12.47 5.32
N ILE A 68 -13.74 -13.62 5.57
CA ILE A 68 -13.89 -14.42 6.78
C ILE A 68 -12.64 -14.20 7.61
N ALA A 69 -12.79 -13.73 8.85
CA ALA A 69 -11.70 -13.58 9.80
C ALA A 69 -11.59 -14.81 10.69
N LYS A 70 -10.39 -15.37 10.81
CA LYS A 70 -10.09 -16.51 11.68
C LYS A 70 -8.84 -16.22 12.49
N GLN A 71 -8.93 -16.39 13.80
CA GLN A 71 -7.77 -16.31 14.68
C GLN A 71 -6.91 -17.58 14.54
N LEU A 72 -5.60 -17.40 14.45
CA LEU A 72 -4.59 -18.45 14.38
C LEU A 72 -4.02 -18.78 15.77
N ALA A 73 -3.33 -19.90 15.87
CA ALA A 73 -2.75 -20.39 17.13
C ALA A 73 -1.65 -19.47 17.70
N ASP A 74 -1.00 -18.67 16.85
CA ASP A 74 0.00 -17.68 17.24
C ASP A 74 -0.60 -16.37 17.78
N GLY A 75 -1.94 -16.24 17.73
CA GLY A 75 -2.67 -15.04 18.14
C GLY A 75 -2.97 -14.06 17.01
N SER A 76 -2.42 -14.28 15.81
CA SER A 76 -2.71 -13.46 14.63
C SER A 76 -4.11 -13.73 14.08
N VAL A 77 -4.62 -12.84 13.21
CA VAL A 77 -5.92 -12.98 12.55
C VAL A 77 -5.72 -13.07 11.04
N GLN A 78 -6.11 -14.19 10.46
CA GLN A 78 -6.11 -14.41 9.02
C GLN A 78 -7.45 -14.02 8.42
N PHE A 79 -7.42 -13.27 7.31
CA PHE A 79 -8.59 -12.93 6.51
C PHE A 79 -8.56 -13.70 5.20
N THR A 80 -9.62 -14.45 4.90
CA THR A 80 -9.79 -15.23 3.67
C THR A 80 -11.04 -14.84 2.91
N ASP A 81 -11.05 -15.05 1.60
CA ASP A 81 -12.30 -14.95 0.83
C ASP A 81 -13.16 -16.23 0.97
N LYS A 82 -14.34 -16.22 0.35
CA LYS A 82 -15.27 -17.37 0.29
C LYS A 82 -14.68 -18.64 -0.33
N ASN A 83 -13.59 -18.53 -1.09
CA ASN A 83 -12.89 -19.65 -1.71
C ASN A 83 -11.68 -20.10 -0.87
N ASN A 84 -11.58 -19.65 0.39
CA ASN A 84 -10.46 -19.90 1.30
C ASN A 84 -9.11 -19.36 0.81
N LYS A 85 -9.07 -18.42 -0.14
CA LYS A 85 -7.83 -17.78 -0.55
C LYS A 85 -7.44 -16.75 0.52
N LYS A 86 -6.19 -16.82 0.98
CA LYS A 86 -5.60 -15.85 1.92
C LYS A 86 -5.55 -14.47 1.27
N GLN A 87 -6.14 -13.48 1.93
CA GLN A 87 -6.19 -12.09 1.46
C GLN A 87 -5.34 -11.17 2.34
N ALA A 88 -5.38 -11.35 3.67
CA ALA A 88 -4.58 -10.55 4.60
C ALA A 88 -4.30 -11.30 5.92
N VAL A 89 -3.34 -10.79 6.70
CA VAL A 89 -3.04 -11.23 8.07
C VAL A 89 -2.82 -10.00 8.94
N MET A 90 -3.49 -9.95 10.08
CA MET A 90 -3.18 -9.04 11.18
C MET A 90 -2.32 -9.79 12.21
N PRO A 91 -1.10 -9.33 12.53
CA PRO A 91 -0.28 -9.89 13.60
C PRO A 91 -1.00 -9.89 14.95
N ALA A 92 -0.51 -10.71 15.88
CA ALA A 92 -1.01 -10.70 17.25
C ALA A 92 -0.73 -9.31 17.90
N PRO A 93 -1.67 -8.77 18.69
CA PRO A 93 -1.46 -7.52 19.41
C PRO A 93 -0.45 -7.71 20.54
N VAL A 94 0.33 -6.66 20.76
CA VAL A 94 1.37 -6.61 21.79
C VAL A 94 1.16 -5.38 22.68
N MET A 95 1.61 -5.46 23.92
CA MET A 95 1.61 -4.35 24.86
C MET A 95 2.99 -4.17 25.46
N TRP A 96 3.29 -2.95 25.87
CA TRP A 96 4.52 -2.63 26.58
C TRP A 96 4.25 -1.72 27.79
N ASP A 97 5.20 -1.71 28.71
CA ASP A 97 5.12 -0.91 29.93
C ASP A 97 5.55 0.54 29.68
N ALA A 98 5.21 1.43 30.61
CA ALA A 98 5.61 2.85 30.54
C ALA A 98 7.12 3.04 30.76
N THR A 99 7.83 1.97 31.14
CA THR A 99 9.25 2.00 31.45
C THR A 99 10.02 2.08 30.16
N VAL A 100 10.74 3.18 29.97
CA VAL A 100 11.66 3.39 28.86
C VAL A 100 13.07 3.23 29.41
N ASP A 101 13.92 2.43 28.75
CA ASP A 101 15.34 2.42 29.10
C ASP A 101 15.93 3.79 28.73
N GLU A 102 16.44 4.54 29.72
CA GLU A 102 16.95 5.92 29.54
C GLU A 102 18.12 6.02 28.55
N ARG A 103 18.77 4.89 28.22
CA ARG A 103 19.97 4.85 27.39
C ARG A 103 19.66 4.48 25.93
N SER A 104 18.67 3.62 25.70
CA SER A 104 18.27 3.19 24.35
C SER A 104 16.94 3.79 23.87
N GLY A 105 16.08 4.27 24.77
CA GLY A 105 14.71 4.67 24.45
C GLY A 105 13.79 3.49 24.15
N GLU A 106 14.24 2.26 24.37
CA GLU A 106 13.47 1.04 24.09
C GLU A 106 12.57 0.65 25.27
N HIS A 107 11.39 0.14 24.95
CA HIS A 107 10.49 -0.44 25.93
C HIS A 107 10.91 -1.89 26.21
N THR A 108 11.43 -2.16 27.41
CA THR A 108 12.09 -3.44 27.70
C THR A 108 11.14 -4.58 28.07
N HIS A 109 9.86 -4.30 28.36
CA HIS A 109 8.88 -5.34 28.69
C HIS A 109 7.74 -5.37 27.68
N HIS A 110 7.78 -6.34 26.76
CA HIS A 110 6.68 -6.63 25.85
C HIS A 110 5.90 -7.83 26.37
N ALA A 111 4.57 -7.75 26.34
CA ALA A 111 3.69 -8.87 26.64
C ALA A 111 2.63 -9.07 25.56
N LYS A 112 2.12 -10.29 25.47
CA LYS A 112 1.04 -10.63 24.54
C LYS A 112 -0.28 -10.09 25.06
N VAL A 113 -1.07 -9.51 24.18
CA VAL A 113 -2.41 -9.04 24.49
C VAL A 113 -3.41 -10.12 24.11
N GLY A 114 -4.39 -10.37 24.99
CA GLY A 114 -5.50 -11.26 24.68
C GLY A 114 -6.31 -10.68 23.50
N LEU A 115 -6.53 -11.49 22.47
CA LEU A 115 -7.39 -11.12 21.35
C LEU A 115 -8.44 -12.20 21.15
N LYS A 116 -9.68 -11.80 20.88
CA LYS A 116 -10.75 -12.69 20.45
C LYS A 116 -11.47 -12.10 19.24
N VAL A 117 -11.59 -12.90 18.19
CA VAL A 117 -12.27 -12.51 16.95
C VAL A 117 -13.73 -12.96 16.99
N VAL A 118 -14.67 -12.04 16.80
CA VAL A 118 -16.11 -12.33 16.72
C VAL A 118 -16.63 -11.86 15.36
N GLN A 119 -16.83 -12.81 14.44
CA GLN A 119 -17.40 -12.52 13.12
C GLN A 119 -18.91 -12.21 13.23
N LYS A 120 -19.34 -11.10 12.64
CA LYS A 120 -20.74 -10.64 12.55
C LYS A 120 -21.07 -10.24 11.12
N GLY A 121 -21.30 -11.25 10.26
CA GLY A 121 -21.58 -11.02 8.85
C GLY A 121 -20.41 -10.34 8.14
N SER A 122 -20.59 -9.09 7.67
CA SER A 122 -19.54 -8.27 7.05
C SER A 122 -18.71 -7.44 8.04
N SER A 123 -19.06 -7.47 9.33
CA SER A 123 -18.30 -6.87 10.42
C SER A 123 -17.56 -7.93 11.21
N VAL A 124 -16.42 -7.57 11.77
CA VAL A 124 -15.60 -8.41 12.65
C VAL A 124 -15.31 -7.59 13.90
N ASP A 125 -15.70 -8.08 15.06
CA ASP A 125 -15.36 -7.44 16.32
C ASP A 125 -14.08 -8.07 16.86
N LEU A 126 -13.03 -7.27 16.98
CA LEU A 126 -11.81 -7.64 17.69
C LEU A 126 -11.98 -7.25 19.16
N VAL A 127 -12.12 -8.24 20.03
CA VAL A 127 -12.18 -8.04 21.47
C VAL A 127 -10.78 -8.14 22.02
N VAL A 128 -10.23 -7.00 22.45
CA VAL A 128 -8.88 -6.87 22.96
C VAL A 128 -8.94 -6.88 24.48
N THR A 129 -8.14 -7.74 25.11
CA THR A 129 -8.05 -7.91 26.56
C THR A 129 -6.59 -7.74 26.98
N PRO A 130 -6.16 -6.50 27.27
CA PRO A 130 -4.85 -6.23 27.84
C PRO A 130 -4.73 -6.80 29.25
N ASP A 131 -3.52 -7.22 29.61
CA ASP A 131 -3.21 -7.66 30.97
C ASP A 131 -3.01 -6.43 31.87
N ALA A 132 -3.34 -6.58 33.15
CA ALA A 132 -3.44 -5.45 34.06
C ALA A 132 -2.10 -4.75 34.32
N GLY A 133 -0.95 -5.34 33.96
CA GLY A 133 0.38 -4.77 34.22
C GLY A 133 0.91 -3.76 33.20
N PHE A 134 0.22 -3.51 32.09
CA PHE A 134 0.75 -2.75 30.95
C PHE A 134 -0.14 -1.55 30.59
N VAL A 135 0.47 -0.46 30.12
CA VAL A 135 -0.21 0.83 29.90
C VAL A 135 -0.39 1.18 28.43
N THR A 136 0.41 0.62 27.52
CA THR A 136 0.30 0.92 26.09
C THR A 136 0.08 -0.35 25.30
N VAL A 137 -0.93 -0.33 24.43
CA VAL A 137 -1.33 -1.47 23.61
C VAL A 137 -1.21 -1.10 22.14
N ASP A 138 -0.40 -1.85 21.39
CA ASP A 138 -0.46 -1.84 19.94
C ASP A 138 -1.45 -2.94 19.49
N PRO A 139 -2.63 -2.56 18.97
CA PRO A 139 -3.59 -3.52 18.46
C PRO A 139 -3.12 -4.25 17.19
N SER A 140 -1.90 -4.01 16.69
CA SER A 140 -1.31 -4.53 15.45
C SER A 140 -2.11 -4.20 14.18
N THR A 141 -3.21 -3.44 14.30
CA THR A 141 -4.08 -3.04 13.19
C THR A 141 -3.38 -2.11 12.21
N SER A 142 -2.33 -1.42 12.64
CA SER A 142 -1.46 -0.57 11.82
C SER A 142 -0.87 -1.35 10.64
N SER A 143 -0.52 -2.62 10.87
CA SER A 143 0.02 -3.50 9.84
C SER A 143 -1.00 -3.94 8.79
N LEU A 144 -2.32 -3.91 9.08
CA LEU A 144 -3.34 -4.22 8.08
C LEU A 144 -3.31 -3.21 6.93
N SER A 145 -2.92 -1.96 7.18
CA SER A 145 -2.76 -0.94 6.14
C SER A 145 -1.62 -1.28 5.18
N ASN A 146 -0.57 -1.95 5.65
CA ASN A 146 0.59 -2.37 4.85
C ASN A 146 0.41 -3.76 4.20
N VAL A 147 -0.45 -4.62 4.74
CA VAL A 147 -0.68 -5.98 4.21
C VAL A 147 -1.66 -6.01 3.02
N PHE A 148 -2.33 -4.89 2.72
CA PHE A 148 -2.95 -4.66 1.39
C PHE A 148 -1.93 -4.30 0.31
N ASP A 149 -0.68 -4.73 0.49
CA ASP A 149 0.32 -4.77 -0.55
C ASP A 149 -0.22 -5.58 -1.75
N PRO A 150 -0.09 -5.07 -2.99
CA PRO A 150 -0.53 -5.78 -4.17
C PRO A 150 0.05 -7.19 -4.19
N SER A 151 -0.78 -8.17 -4.56
CA SER A 151 -0.40 -9.58 -4.64
C SER A 151 0.99 -9.72 -5.28
N PRO A 152 1.92 -10.55 -4.75
CA PRO A 152 3.29 -10.67 -5.28
C PRO A 152 3.34 -11.08 -6.77
N LEU A 153 2.25 -11.63 -7.31
CA LEU A 153 2.06 -11.91 -8.74
C LEU A 153 1.99 -10.65 -9.64
N LEU A 154 1.60 -9.48 -9.11
CA LEU A 154 1.56 -8.21 -9.87
C LEU A 154 2.83 -7.39 -9.71
N VAL A 155 3.51 -7.52 -8.57
CA VAL A 155 4.75 -6.78 -8.28
C VAL A 155 5.88 -7.23 -9.19
N VAL A 156 6.07 -8.54 -9.39
CA VAL A 156 7.18 -9.05 -10.21
C VAL A 156 7.07 -8.58 -11.68
N PRO A 157 5.93 -8.71 -12.38
CA PRO A 157 5.78 -8.18 -13.73
C PRO A 157 5.97 -6.66 -13.81
N ALA A 158 5.49 -5.90 -12.81
CA ALA A 158 5.66 -4.46 -12.77
C ALA A 158 7.11 -4.04 -12.60
N VAL A 159 7.84 -4.68 -11.68
CA VAL A 159 9.28 -4.43 -11.48
C VAL A 159 10.06 -4.79 -12.75
N LEU A 160 9.80 -5.95 -13.36
CA LEU A 160 10.45 -6.36 -14.60
C LEU A 160 10.17 -5.38 -15.74
N TRP A 161 8.91 -4.99 -15.93
CA TRP A 161 8.54 -4.00 -16.94
C TRP A 161 9.25 -2.65 -16.68
N THR A 162 9.33 -2.20 -15.42
CA THR A 162 9.98 -0.95 -15.02
C THR A 162 11.48 -0.98 -15.34
N VAL A 163 12.15 -2.09 -15.05
CA VAL A 163 13.58 -2.27 -15.38
C VAL A 163 13.80 -2.18 -16.89
N VAL A 164 12.93 -2.80 -17.69
CA VAL A 164 13.00 -2.72 -19.16
C VAL A 164 12.75 -1.29 -19.65
N ALA A 165 11.74 -0.61 -19.12
CA ALA A 165 11.42 0.78 -19.45
C ALA A 165 12.58 1.73 -19.13
N ALA A 166 13.15 1.63 -17.93
CA ALA A 166 14.28 2.45 -17.51
C ALA A 166 15.52 2.19 -18.39
N ALA A 167 15.84 0.92 -18.67
CA ALA A 167 16.93 0.57 -19.55
C ALA A 167 16.73 1.12 -20.98
N ALA A 168 15.51 1.08 -21.50
CA ALA A 168 15.18 1.64 -22.81
C ALA A 168 15.35 3.17 -22.84
N VAL A 169 14.91 3.88 -21.80
CA VAL A 169 15.09 5.34 -21.68
C VAL A 169 16.56 5.70 -21.58
N ILE A 170 17.32 5.04 -20.70
CA ILE A 170 18.77 5.28 -20.54
C ILE A 170 19.51 5.03 -21.86
N ALA A 171 19.20 3.92 -22.54
CA ALA A 171 19.79 3.62 -23.84
C ALA A 171 19.45 4.70 -24.88
N SER A 172 18.19 5.15 -24.92
CA SER A 172 17.73 6.19 -25.86
C SER A 172 18.41 7.53 -25.64
N VAL A 173 18.56 7.97 -24.39
CA VAL A 173 19.30 9.19 -24.03
C VAL A 173 20.77 9.09 -24.45
N THR A 174 21.41 7.94 -24.14
CA THR A 174 22.82 7.72 -24.47
C THR A 174 23.07 7.72 -25.98
N LEU A 175 22.21 7.03 -26.73
CA LEU A 175 22.27 6.96 -28.19
C LEU A 175 21.98 8.33 -28.82
N SER A 176 21.01 9.07 -28.27
CA SER A 176 20.68 10.42 -28.71
C SER A 176 21.83 11.40 -28.51
N GLY A 177 22.54 11.32 -27.38
CA GLY A 177 23.74 12.13 -27.14
C GLY A 177 24.88 11.85 -28.13
N ARG A 178 24.98 10.62 -28.64
CA ARG A 178 25.92 10.28 -29.73
C ARG A 178 25.43 10.79 -31.08
N ALA A 179 24.15 10.60 -31.38
CA ALA A 179 23.51 11.02 -32.63
C ALA A 179 23.60 12.53 -32.85
N ARG A 180 23.33 13.31 -31.79
CA ARG A 180 23.34 14.78 -31.85
C ARG A 180 24.67 15.39 -32.30
N ARG A 181 25.77 14.63 -32.20
CA ARG A 181 27.11 15.07 -32.64
C ARG A 181 27.42 14.75 -34.11
N ARG A 182 26.65 13.88 -34.75
CA ARG A 182 27.01 13.28 -36.06
C ARG A 182 25.86 13.23 -37.07
N GLU A 183 24.63 13.43 -36.63
CA GLU A 183 23.44 13.14 -37.39
C GLU A 183 22.43 14.31 -37.30
N PRO A 184 21.50 14.42 -38.26
CA PRO A 184 20.44 15.42 -38.23
C PRO A 184 19.54 15.26 -37.00
N GLU A 185 18.86 16.35 -36.62
CA GLU A 185 18.01 16.41 -35.43
C GLU A 185 16.88 15.37 -35.43
N SER A 186 16.36 15.00 -36.61
CA SER A 186 15.36 13.94 -36.77
C SER A 186 15.82 12.56 -36.30
N ALA A 187 17.13 12.35 -36.14
CA ALA A 187 17.71 11.11 -35.66
C ALA A 187 17.80 11.05 -34.11
N VAL A 188 17.51 12.15 -33.42
CA VAL A 188 17.54 12.24 -31.96
C VAL A 188 16.20 11.75 -31.38
N TRP A 189 16.23 11.00 -30.28
CA TRP A 189 15.01 10.54 -29.63
C TRP A 189 14.19 11.72 -29.10
N ASN A 190 12.91 11.78 -29.49
CA ASN A 190 11.93 12.69 -28.92
C ASN A 190 10.81 11.88 -28.26
N PRO A 191 10.65 11.93 -26.93
CA PRO A 191 9.57 11.22 -26.23
C PRO A 191 8.17 11.71 -26.64
N PHE A 192 8.06 12.94 -27.15
CA PHE A 192 6.82 13.56 -27.65
C PHE A 192 6.78 13.60 -29.18
N GLY A 193 7.46 12.66 -29.84
CA GLY A 193 7.47 12.52 -31.29
C GLY A 193 6.14 12.03 -31.88
N PRO A 194 6.08 11.88 -33.21
CA PRO A 194 4.84 11.50 -33.93
C PRO A 194 4.29 10.11 -33.57
N ASP A 195 5.10 9.25 -32.94
CA ASP A 195 4.66 7.93 -32.48
C ASP A 195 3.88 7.98 -31.16
N LEU A 196 4.02 9.07 -30.38
CA LEU A 196 3.41 9.19 -29.04
C LEU A 196 1.89 8.99 -29.05
N PRO A 197 1.09 9.57 -29.96
CA PRO A 197 -0.38 9.42 -29.95
C PRO A 197 -0.81 7.95 -30.03
N TYR A 198 -0.11 7.14 -30.82
CA TYR A 198 -0.44 5.72 -31.02
C TYR A 198 -0.19 4.90 -29.75
N VAL A 199 0.95 5.12 -29.07
CA VAL A 199 1.27 4.42 -27.82
C VAL A 199 0.49 4.98 -26.63
N ALA A 200 0.14 6.27 -26.64
CA ALA A 200 -0.69 6.90 -25.64
C ALA A 200 -2.13 6.36 -25.68
N LEU A 201 -2.71 6.15 -26.86
CA LEU A 201 -4.02 5.49 -27.00
C LEU A 201 -4.03 4.09 -26.39
N ALA A 202 -2.96 3.30 -26.63
CA ALA A 202 -2.82 1.98 -26.04
C ALA A 202 -2.65 2.04 -24.50
N ALA A 203 -1.90 3.01 -24.00
CA ALA A 203 -1.75 3.25 -22.56
C ALA A 203 -3.08 3.68 -21.92
N VAL A 204 -3.88 4.54 -22.56
CA VAL A 204 -5.23 4.92 -22.10
C VAL A 204 -6.11 3.68 -21.98
N ALA A 205 -6.11 2.80 -23.00
CA ALA A 205 -6.89 1.57 -22.96
C ALA A 205 -6.43 0.64 -21.82
N GLY A 206 -5.12 0.49 -21.61
CA GLY A 206 -4.56 -0.28 -20.51
C GLY A 206 -4.95 0.28 -19.13
N TYR A 207 -4.86 1.60 -18.97
CA TYR A 207 -5.28 2.27 -17.73
C TYR A 207 -6.78 2.11 -17.47
N ALA A 208 -7.61 2.23 -18.50
CA ALA A 208 -9.05 2.03 -18.38
C ALA A 208 -9.40 0.61 -17.91
N VAL A 209 -8.72 -0.42 -18.43
CA VAL A 209 -8.87 -1.80 -17.94
C VAL A 209 -8.53 -1.90 -16.46
N ALA A 210 -7.42 -1.29 -16.02
CA ALA A 210 -7.04 -1.29 -14.61
C ALA A 210 -8.02 -0.52 -13.71
N ALA A 211 -8.58 0.60 -14.19
CA ALA A 211 -9.60 1.37 -13.48
C ALA A 211 -10.90 0.58 -13.31
N VAL A 212 -11.36 -0.13 -14.36
CA VAL A 212 -12.53 -1.00 -14.31
C VAL A 212 -12.33 -2.16 -13.34
N VAL A 213 -11.16 -2.81 -13.36
CA VAL A 213 -10.83 -3.92 -12.45
C VAL A 213 -10.80 -3.46 -10.99
N ARG A 214 -10.33 -2.24 -10.72
CA ARG A 214 -10.29 -1.68 -9.36
C ARG A 214 -11.63 -1.09 -8.90
N GLY A 215 -12.48 -0.67 -9.83
CA GLY A 215 -13.71 0.06 -9.52
C GLY A 215 -13.47 1.52 -9.11
N GLU A 216 -12.28 2.06 -9.36
CA GLU A 216 -11.86 3.41 -8.97
C GLU A 216 -11.09 4.11 -10.10
N PHE A 217 -11.31 5.41 -10.25
CA PHE A 217 -10.63 6.25 -11.24
C PHE A 217 -9.98 7.46 -10.54
N SER A 218 -8.71 7.72 -10.84
CA SER A 218 -7.97 8.87 -10.32
C SER A 218 -7.31 9.63 -11.46
N LEU A 219 -7.59 10.93 -11.55
CA LEU A 219 -7.08 11.78 -12.62
C LEU A 219 -5.57 12.02 -12.49
N SER A 220 -5.06 12.14 -11.26
CA SER A 220 -3.62 12.26 -10.98
C SER A 220 -2.87 10.97 -11.30
N ALA A 221 -3.44 9.82 -10.94
CA ALA A 221 -2.86 8.52 -11.26
C ALA A 221 -2.94 8.22 -12.77
N ALA A 222 -3.98 8.70 -13.47
CA ALA A 222 -4.10 8.57 -14.92
C ALA A 222 -3.01 9.35 -15.66
N ALA A 223 -2.70 10.57 -15.21
CA ALA A 223 -1.66 11.38 -15.83
C ALA A 223 -0.31 10.65 -15.87
N PHE A 224 0.14 10.14 -14.71
CA PHE A 224 1.39 9.38 -14.64
C PHE A 224 1.27 8.00 -15.29
N GLY A 225 0.19 7.26 -14.99
CA GLY A 225 -0.02 5.88 -15.44
C GLY A 225 -0.23 5.72 -16.94
N ILE A 226 -0.54 6.80 -17.66
CA ILE A 226 -0.67 6.80 -19.13
C ILE A 226 0.59 7.38 -19.78
N LEU A 227 1.07 8.52 -19.29
CA LEU A 227 2.18 9.23 -19.92
C LEU A 227 3.49 8.44 -19.82
N TRP A 228 3.79 7.88 -18.65
CA TRP A 228 5.04 7.16 -18.42
C TRP A 228 5.19 5.93 -19.34
N PRO A 229 4.19 5.01 -19.44
CA PRO A 229 4.26 3.89 -20.37
C PRO A 229 4.33 4.28 -21.84
N ALA A 230 3.66 5.36 -22.24
CA ALA A 230 3.74 5.88 -23.60
C ALA A 230 5.16 6.36 -23.93
N MET A 231 5.79 7.14 -23.05
CA MET A 231 7.17 7.60 -23.21
C MET A 231 8.19 6.43 -23.21
N ALA A 232 7.99 5.45 -22.34
CA ALA A 232 8.85 4.27 -22.30
C ALA A 232 8.76 3.43 -23.60
N ALA A 233 7.57 3.36 -24.21
CA ALA A 233 7.39 2.69 -25.48
C ALA A 233 8.10 3.39 -26.66
N THR A 234 8.08 4.73 -26.70
CA THR A 234 8.85 5.48 -27.72
C THR A 234 10.35 5.29 -27.53
N ALA A 235 10.84 5.24 -26.29
CA ALA A 235 12.24 4.91 -25.98
C ALA A 235 12.62 3.50 -26.44
N LEU A 236 11.75 2.51 -26.17
CA LEU A 236 12.00 1.13 -26.56
C LEU A 236 12.12 0.99 -28.08
N ALA A 237 11.20 1.61 -28.83
CA ALA A 237 11.21 1.60 -30.29
C ALA A 237 12.49 2.24 -30.85
N TYR A 238 12.87 3.41 -30.32
CA TYR A 238 14.08 4.12 -30.72
C TYR A 238 15.35 3.30 -30.46
N ALA A 239 15.51 2.77 -29.25
CA ALA A 239 16.68 1.98 -28.87
C ALA A 239 16.80 0.68 -29.68
N ALA A 240 15.67 0.02 -29.99
CA ALA A 240 15.66 -1.17 -30.83
C ALA A 240 16.06 -0.85 -32.28
N GLY A 241 15.48 0.19 -32.88
CA GLY A 241 15.81 0.61 -34.24
C GLY A 241 17.29 0.99 -34.40
N ARG A 242 17.85 1.70 -33.42
CA ARG A 242 19.29 2.06 -33.37
C ARG A 242 20.22 0.86 -33.27
N ARG A 243 19.76 -0.28 -32.76
CA ARG A 243 20.51 -1.53 -32.67
C ARG A 243 20.24 -2.47 -33.86
N GLY A 244 19.59 -1.97 -34.92
CA GLY A 244 19.26 -2.77 -36.10
C GLY A 244 18.15 -3.80 -35.85
N ARG A 245 17.39 -3.68 -34.76
CA ARG A 245 16.22 -4.53 -34.49
C ARG A 245 14.96 -3.86 -35.00
N THR A 246 14.23 -4.55 -35.86
CA THR A 246 12.89 -4.16 -36.29
C THR A 246 11.87 -4.79 -35.35
N LEU A 247 11.21 -3.97 -34.54
CA LEU A 247 10.08 -4.43 -33.73
C LEU A 247 8.82 -4.47 -34.59
N PRO A 248 7.90 -5.42 -34.35
CA PRO A 248 6.60 -5.40 -35.01
C PRO A 248 5.82 -4.15 -34.57
N ARG A 249 4.96 -3.64 -35.46
CA ARG A 249 4.22 -2.38 -35.24
C ARG A 249 3.38 -2.36 -33.96
N TRP A 250 2.96 -3.52 -33.48
CA TRP A 250 2.18 -3.66 -32.25
C TRP A 250 3.02 -3.70 -30.96
N ALA A 251 4.35 -3.86 -31.05
CA ALA A 251 5.20 -4.03 -29.86
C ALA A 251 5.20 -2.79 -28.95
N GLY A 252 5.34 -1.59 -29.52
CA GLY A 252 5.27 -0.33 -28.77
C GLY A 252 3.90 -0.15 -28.09
N PRO A 253 2.78 -0.24 -28.83
CA PRO A 253 1.44 -0.19 -28.25
C PRO A 253 1.19 -1.23 -27.15
N ALA A 254 1.61 -2.48 -27.37
CA ALA A 254 1.46 -3.54 -26.37
C ALA A 254 2.29 -3.25 -25.12
N PHE A 255 3.53 -2.78 -25.27
CA PHE A 255 4.40 -2.41 -24.16
C PHE A 255 3.79 -1.27 -23.32
N ALA A 256 3.25 -0.23 -23.99
CA ALA A 256 2.58 0.89 -23.34
C ALA A 256 1.30 0.46 -22.60
N ALA A 257 0.47 -0.37 -23.24
CA ALA A 257 -0.76 -0.90 -22.62
C ALA A 257 -0.45 -1.75 -21.38
N VAL A 258 0.52 -2.66 -21.46
CA VAL A 258 0.94 -3.50 -20.32
C VAL A 258 1.46 -2.65 -19.17
N GLY A 259 2.31 -1.66 -19.45
CA GLY A 259 2.79 -0.73 -18.43
C GLY A 259 1.63 0.02 -17.76
N ALA A 260 0.69 0.54 -18.54
CA ALA A 260 -0.46 1.27 -18.02
C ALA A 260 -1.42 0.38 -17.20
N VAL A 261 -1.57 -0.90 -17.55
CA VAL A 261 -2.32 -1.86 -16.73
C VAL A 261 -1.60 -2.10 -15.40
N LEU A 262 -0.28 -2.27 -15.41
CA LEU A 262 0.53 -2.56 -14.21
C LEU A 262 0.55 -1.37 -13.25
N TYR A 263 0.87 -0.17 -13.74
CA TYR A 263 0.87 1.05 -12.92
C TYR A 263 -0.54 1.53 -12.58
N GLY A 264 -1.48 1.31 -13.48
CA GLY A 264 -2.90 1.38 -13.18
C GLY A 264 -3.18 0.53 -11.95
N ALA A 265 -2.94 -0.78 -11.97
CA ALA A 265 -3.31 -1.67 -10.87
C ALA A 265 -2.61 -1.38 -9.52
N LEU A 266 -1.44 -0.73 -9.50
CA LEU A 266 -0.58 -0.67 -8.33
C LEU A 266 -0.81 0.48 -7.33
N ALA A 267 -1.66 1.48 -7.63
CA ALA A 267 -1.95 2.61 -6.73
C ALA A 267 -0.75 3.10 -5.90
N ILE A 268 0.11 3.94 -6.50
CA ILE A 268 1.05 4.78 -5.73
C ILE A 268 0.25 5.87 -5.01
#